data_AF-A0A927V634-F1
#
_entry.id   AF-A0A927V634-F1
#
_cell.length_a   1.000
_cell.length_b   1.000
_cell.length_c   1.000
_cell.angle_alpha   90.00
_cell.angle_beta   90.00
_cell.angle_gamma   90.00
#
_symmetry.space_group_name_H-M   'P 1'
#
loop_
_entity.id
_entity.type
_entity.pdbx_description
1 polymer ?
#
loop_
_entity_poly.entity_id
_entity_poly.type
_entity_poly.pdbx_seq_one_letter_code
_entity_poly.pdbx_strand_id
1 'polypeptide(L)'
;MIYTAKIEQTFAYPKRMKYIAKTDSFIEKDCDSLSYIRNVRQPSGWIMESGTPPCEHLDVIVMTDKEYELGDEEKVRIVGVFCRNDGDHKLVAVPVNRDVEDFSKLTDVEKEDMHRFYPFEDVGEGWFGRDKAEEIVKDFFDRKKRKEIILVQHTQSEHHINGMIGAWGDWELTEYGKNQAYEIGKWLINDGCDGNFNMYVSDLKRAMQTAEWINKSLGITPVVTNVIREVNAGAGNGQSREWYRNNEKPHSDYYDPDYRPFEDAESDRDLWERIYPFYQEITSNNMEKIIVVSHGTTLSFLQSMLMGYKFEDIERKRFNGPGGSVSKFVIEKNGKVIANYINQRVC
;
A
#
# COMPACT_ATOMS: atom_id res chain seq x y z
N MET A 1 19.43 -13.50 11.86
CA MET A 1 18.78 -12.68 10.80
C MET A 1 19.71 -11.57 10.40
N ILE A 2 19.86 -11.30 9.10
CA ILE A 2 20.71 -10.22 8.58
C ILE A 2 19.81 -9.20 7.88
N TYR A 3 19.98 -7.92 8.20
CA TYR A 3 19.22 -6.80 7.64
C TYR A 3 20.15 -5.64 7.28
N THR A 4 19.59 -4.59 6.69
CA THR A 4 20.32 -3.37 6.35
C THR A 4 19.89 -2.26 7.30
N ALA A 5 20.82 -1.76 8.12
CA ALA A 5 20.60 -0.58 8.95
C ALA A 5 21.00 0.67 8.19
N LYS A 6 20.11 1.67 8.09
CA LYS A 6 20.47 3.01 7.61
C LYS A 6 20.64 3.95 8.79
N ILE A 7 21.83 4.55 8.91
CA ILE A 7 22.21 5.34 10.08
C ILE A 7 21.50 6.71 10.08
N GLU A 8 20.73 7.00 11.13
CA GLU A 8 20.02 8.28 11.29
C GLU A 8 20.70 9.21 12.30
N GLN A 9 21.36 8.65 13.31
CA GLN A 9 21.94 9.42 14.41
C GLN A 9 23.30 8.83 14.79
N THR A 10 24.29 9.70 14.92
CA THR A 10 25.62 9.37 15.43
C THR A 10 26.00 10.34 16.56
N PHE A 11 27.03 9.98 17.33
CA PHE A 11 27.52 10.82 18.43
C PHE A 11 28.13 12.15 17.94
N ALA A 12 28.58 12.20 16.68
CA ALA A 12 29.12 13.40 16.05
C ALA A 12 28.09 14.52 15.87
N TYR A 13 26.79 14.21 15.98
CA TYR A 13 25.69 15.17 15.89
C TYR A 13 25.00 15.29 17.26
N PRO A 14 25.35 16.32 18.06
CA PRO A 14 24.74 16.54 19.37
C PRO A 14 23.23 16.81 19.30
N LYS A 15 22.76 17.40 18.20
CA LYS A 15 21.35 17.62 17.92
C LYS A 15 20.69 16.38 17.37
N ARG A 16 19.39 16.23 17.65
CA ARG A 16 18.59 15.15 17.13
C ARG A 16 18.40 15.34 15.62
N MET A 17 18.80 14.34 14.85
CA MET A 17 18.58 14.34 13.41
C MET A 17 17.16 13.86 13.07
N LYS A 18 16.65 14.32 11.93
CA LYS A 18 15.40 13.88 11.34
C LYS A 18 15.64 13.55 9.87
N TYR A 19 15.35 12.31 9.48
CA TYR A 19 15.34 11.93 8.09
C TYR A 19 14.16 12.56 7.29
N ILE A 20 14.45 12.97 6.05
CA ILE A 20 13.49 13.54 5.08
C ILE A 20 13.45 12.64 3.85
N ALA A 21 12.48 11.73 3.82
CA ALA A 21 12.36 10.70 2.78
C ALA A 21 12.29 11.23 1.34
N LYS A 22 11.68 12.41 1.12
CA LYS A 22 11.51 12.98 -0.22
C LYS A 22 12.85 13.35 -0.88
N THR A 23 13.84 13.71 -0.08
CA THR A 23 15.13 14.25 -0.54
C THR A 23 16.31 13.39 -0.12
N ASP A 24 16.06 12.28 0.57
CA ASP A 24 17.09 11.41 1.16
C ASP A 24 18.13 12.21 1.96
N SER A 25 17.65 13.08 2.85
CA SER A 25 18.50 14.05 3.57
C SER A 25 18.13 14.13 5.04
N PHE A 26 19.02 14.71 5.85
CA PHE A 26 18.81 14.89 7.29
C PHE A 26 18.74 16.37 7.66
N ILE A 27 17.86 16.71 8.59
CA ILE A 27 17.79 18.04 9.20
C ILE A 27 17.93 17.93 10.71
N GLU A 28 18.56 18.91 11.34
CA GLU A 28 18.61 19.01 12.79
C GLU A 28 17.25 19.44 13.37
N LYS A 29 16.86 18.83 14.48
CA LYS A 29 15.77 19.31 15.33
C LYS A 29 16.33 20.21 16.43
N ASP A 30 15.48 21.08 16.95
CA ASP A 30 15.79 21.95 18.09
C ASP A 30 15.68 21.20 19.43
N CYS A 31 16.36 20.04 19.51
CA CYS A 31 16.55 19.29 20.74
C CYS A 31 17.82 18.44 20.61
N ASP A 32 18.47 18.16 21.75
CA ASP A 32 19.66 17.32 21.78
C ASP A 32 19.28 15.84 21.57
N SER A 33 20.17 15.07 20.95
CA SER A 33 19.98 13.64 20.73
C SER A 33 20.14 12.87 22.04
N LEU A 34 19.40 11.76 22.17
CA LEU A 34 19.45 10.95 23.39
C LEU A 34 20.84 10.35 23.60
N SER A 35 21.50 9.93 22.51
CA SER A 35 22.87 9.44 22.49
C SER A 35 23.85 10.47 23.06
N TYR A 36 23.71 11.74 22.67
CA TYR A 36 24.56 12.81 23.17
C TYR A 36 24.32 13.09 24.66
N ILE A 37 23.05 13.29 25.05
CA ILE A 37 22.67 13.57 26.45
C ILE A 37 23.14 12.46 27.39
N ARG A 38 23.06 11.20 26.95
CA ARG A 38 23.37 10.02 27.78
C ARG A 38 24.78 9.48 27.55
N ASN A 39 25.61 10.17 26.77
CA ASN A 39 26.98 9.78 26.46
C ASN A 39 27.09 8.34 25.92
N VAL A 40 26.26 8.00 24.93
CA VAL A 40 26.31 6.71 24.23
C VAL A 40 26.82 6.94 22.81
N ARG A 41 27.93 6.26 22.48
CA ARG A 41 28.63 6.47 21.20
C ARG A 41 28.07 5.65 20.05
N GLN A 42 27.35 4.58 20.36
CA GLN A 42 26.79 3.66 19.37
C GLN A 42 25.82 4.42 18.44
N PRO A 43 25.97 4.29 17.11
CA PRO A 43 25.04 4.90 16.17
C PRO A 43 23.68 4.19 16.20
N SER A 44 22.63 4.94 15.86
CA SER A 44 21.27 4.41 15.72
C SER A 44 20.66 4.77 14.38
N GLY A 45 19.71 3.97 13.95
CA GLY A 45 19.03 4.12 12.68
C GLY A 45 17.81 3.22 12.61
N TRP A 46 17.44 2.80 11.41
CA TRP A 46 16.32 1.89 11.19
C TRP A 46 16.69 0.75 10.27
N ILE A 47 15.92 -0.34 10.36
CA ILE A 47 15.99 -1.47 9.43
C ILE A 47 15.27 -1.09 8.14
N MET A 48 16.00 -0.96 7.03
CA MET A 48 15.45 -0.48 5.76
C MET A 48 14.34 -1.38 5.23
N GLU A 49 14.46 -2.69 5.42
CA GLU A 49 13.46 -3.66 4.99
C GLU A 49 12.12 -3.49 5.71
N SER A 50 12.13 -2.88 6.91
CA SER A 50 10.94 -2.66 7.74
C SER A 50 10.12 -1.42 7.35
N GLY A 51 10.68 -0.54 6.52
CA GLY A 51 10.05 0.73 6.15
C GLY A 51 11.04 1.88 6.13
N THR A 52 10.51 3.10 6.05
CA THR A 52 11.33 4.31 5.95
C THR A 52 10.68 5.43 6.77
N PRO A 53 11.40 6.09 7.70
CA PRO A 53 10.87 7.21 8.46
C PRO A 53 10.33 8.32 7.54
N PRO A 54 9.21 9.00 7.89
CA PRO A 54 8.46 8.87 9.15
C PRO A 54 7.40 7.76 9.13
N CYS A 55 7.31 6.96 8.05
CA CYS A 55 6.44 5.79 8.04
C CYS A 55 6.94 4.78 9.07
N GLU A 56 6.08 3.87 9.47
CA GLU A 56 6.39 2.84 10.45
C GLU A 56 7.61 1.98 10.04
N HIS A 57 8.51 1.73 10.99
CA HIS A 57 9.77 1.02 10.81
C HIS A 57 10.22 0.40 12.15
N LEU A 58 11.25 -0.43 12.11
CA LEU A 58 11.97 -0.95 13.26
C LEU A 58 13.25 -0.15 13.48
N ASP A 59 13.37 0.47 14.64
CA ASP A 59 14.59 1.15 15.06
C ASP A 59 15.67 0.15 15.47
N VAL A 60 16.92 0.52 15.21
CA VAL A 60 18.09 -0.30 15.56
C VAL A 60 19.24 0.55 16.08
N ILE A 61 19.88 0.05 17.13
CA ILE A 61 21.16 0.54 17.65
C ILE A 61 22.24 -0.42 17.17
N VAL A 62 23.28 0.10 16.53
CA VAL A 62 24.36 -0.72 15.96
C VAL A 62 25.56 -0.69 16.90
N MET A 63 25.97 -1.85 17.38
CA MET A 63 27.09 -2.08 18.30
C MET A 63 28.40 -2.20 17.53
N THR A 64 29.19 -1.13 17.54
CA THR A 64 30.33 -0.98 16.65
C THR A 64 31.28 0.14 17.09
N ASP A 65 32.57 -0.06 16.84
CA ASP A 65 33.59 1.00 16.98
C ASP A 65 33.82 1.77 15.67
N LYS A 66 33.25 1.30 14.55
CA LYS A 66 33.28 2.00 13.26
C LYS A 66 32.52 3.32 13.36
N GLU A 67 33.11 4.40 12.86
CA GLU A 67 32.45 5.69 12.66
C GLU A 67 31.62 5.68 11.38
N TYR A 68 30.49 6.39 11.40
CA TYR A 68 29.53 6.46 10.28
C TYR A 68 29.14 7.90 10.01
N GLU A 69 28.82 8.18 8.76
CA GLU A 69 28.09 9.37 8.33
C GLU A 69 26.57 9.12 8.35
N LEU A 70 25.79 10.20 8.38
CA LEU A 70 24.33 10.09 8.31
C LEU A 70 23.93 9.55 6.94
N GLY A 71 23.07 8.54 6.93
CA GLY A 71 22.61 7.87 5.71
C GLY A 71 23.46 6.68 5.27
N ASP A 72 24.59 6.42 5.93
CA ASP A 72 25.36 5.20 5.70
C ASP A 72 24.49 3.95 5.90
N GLU A 73 24.74 2.94 5.07
CA GLU A 73 24.07 1.64 5.12
C GLU A 73 25.04 0.56 5.60
N GLU A 74 24.64 -0.22 6.61
CA GLU A 74 25.46 -1.30 7.16
C GLU A 74 24.65 -2.60 7.22
N LYS A 75 25.28 -3.71 6.80
CA LYS A 75 24.68 -5.04 6.98
C LYS A 75 24.89 -5.47 8.42
N VAL A 76 23.79 -5.72 9.12
CA VAL A 76 23.81 -6.00 10.56
C VAL A 76 23.09 -7.30 10.90
N ARG A 77 23.57 -7.97 11.95
CA ARG A 77 22.90 -9.11 12.59
C ARG A 77 22.20 -8.61 13.85
N ILE A 78 20.90 -8.87 13.97
CA ILE A 78 20.15 -8.57 15.19
C ILE A 78 20.56 -9.56 16.28
N VAL A 79 20.90 -9.03 17.46
CA VAL A 79 21.38 -9.80 18.61
C VAL A 79 20.52 -9.58 19.86
N GLY A 80 19.67 -8.56 19.89
CA GLY A 80 18.80 -8.28 21.02
C GLY A 80 17.81 -7.17 20.75
N VAL A 81 17.10 -6.76 21.79
CA VAL A 81 16.08 -5.71 21.73
C VAL A 81 15.85 -5.11 23.11
N PHE A 82 15.60 -3.80 23.17
CA PHE A 82 14.93 -3.18 24.30
C PHE A 82 13.43 -3.12 24.03
N CYS A 83 12.65 -3.84 24.82
CA CYS A 83 11.20 -3.82 24.74
C CYS A 83 10.66 -2.61 25.51
N ARG A 84 9.65 -1.96 24.95
CA ARG A 84 8.98 -0.76 25.48
C ARG A 84 7.49 -0.98 25.49
N ASN A 85 6.80 -0.41 26.48
CA ASN A 85 5.36 -0.58 26.65
C ASN A 85 4.54 0.13 25.56
N ASP A 86 5.11 1.14 24.91
CA ASP A 86 4.50 1.83 23.77
C ASP A 86 4.64 1.08 22.43
N GLY A 87 5.35 -0.06 22.42
CA GLY A 87 5.60 -0.86 21.22
C GLY A 87 6.73 -0.33 20.32
N ASP A 88 7.35 0.81 20.67
CA ASP A 88 8.44 1.43 19.90
C ASP A 88 9.80 0.80 20.22
N HIS A 89 9.88 -0.53 20.12
CA HIS A 89 11.04 -1.33 20.50
C HIS A 89 12.34 -0.90 19.79
N LYS A 90 13.48 -1.07 20.47
CA LYS A 90 14.79 -0.68 19.94
C LYS A 90 15.63 -1.92 19.75
N LEU A 91 15.80 -2.35 18.50
CA LEU A 91 16.62 -3.51 18.19
C LEU A 91 18.09 -3.20 18.49
N VAL A 92 18.85 -4.23 18.82
CA VAL A 92 20.30 -4.17 18.97
C VAL A 92 20.91 -5.07 17.93
N ALA A 93 21.85 -4.54 17.17
CA ALA A 93 22.50 -5.27 16.11
C ALA A 93 24.02 -5.07 16.15
N VAL A 94 24.77 -6.01 15.57
CA VAL A 94 26.21 -5.88 15.33
C VAL A 94 26.47 -5.94 13.82
N PRO A 95 27.51 -5.30 13.30
CA PRO A 95 27.96 -5.54 11.92
C PRO A 95 28.19 -7.04 11.67
N VAL A 96 27.84 -7.53 10.47
CA VAL A 96 27.86 -8.98 10.15
C VAL A 96 29.24 -9.64 10.31
N ASN A 97 30.31 -8.85 10.23
CA ASN A 97 31.70 -9.30 10.41
C ASN A 97 32.10 -9.53 11.88
N ARG A 98 31.27 -9.10 12.85
CA ARG A 98 31.47 -9.42 14.27
C ARG A 98 30.84 -10.75 14.61
N ASP A 99 31.58 -11.59 15.33
CA ASP A 99 31.13 -12.89 15.81
C ASP A 99 30.41 -12.76 17.16
N VAL A 100 29.26 -12.07 17.14
CA VAL A 100 28.35 -11.93 18.28
C VAL A 100 26.96 -12.32 17.80
N GLU A 101 26.38 -13.32 18.46
CA GLU A 101 25.10 -13.91 18.05
C GLU A 101 23.93 -13.58 18.98
N ASP A 102 24.18 -13.03 20.16
CA ASP A 102 23.16 -12.71 21.17
C ASP A 102 23.60 -11.54 22.07
N PHE A 103 22.64 -10.77 22.59
CA PHE A 103 22.85 -9.63 23.48
C PHE A 103 23.68 -10.00 24.71
N SER A 104 23.50 -11.20 25.26
CA SER A 104 24.27 -11.71 26.39
C SER A 104 25.78 -11.80 26.10
N LYS A 105 26.17 -11.88 24.82
CA LYS A 105 27.56 -11.96 24.36
C LYS A 105 28.21 -10.60 24.08
N LEU A 106 27.48 -9.50 24.21
CA LEU A 106 28.06 -8.16 24.20
C LEU A 106 29.00 -7.98 25.41
N THR A 107 30.02 -7.15 25.22
CA THR A 107 30.95 -6.75 26.28
C THR A 107 30.23 -5.96 27.37
N ASP A 108 30.82 -5.91 28.56
CA ASP A 108 30.25 -5.15 29.68
C ASP A 108 30.14 -3.65 29.34
N VAL A 109 31.10 -3.10 28.59
CA VAL A 109 31.09 -1.71 28.12
C VAL A 109 29.91 -1.45 27.18
N GLU A 110 29.64 -2.35 26.23
CA GLU A 110 28.49 -2.23 25.32
C GLU A 110 27.16 -2.37 26.06
N LYS A 111 27.07 -3.24 27.06
CA LYS A 111 25.87 -3.36 27.91
C LYS A 111 25.67 -2.12 28.77
N GLU A 112 26.73 -1.52 29.29
CA GLU A 112 26.66 -0.25 30.01
C GLU A 112 26.20 0.91 29.09
N ASP A 113 26.65 0.95 27.83
CA ASP A 113 26.12 1.88 26.82
C ASP A 113 24.60 1.72 26.68
N MET A 114 24.10 0.49 26.66
CA MET A 114 22.65 0.22 26.56
C MET A 114 21.89 0.63 27.80
N HIS A 115 22.40 0.30 28.98
CA HIS A 115 21.81 0.79 30.23
C HIS A 115 21.84 2.31 30.32
N ARG A 116 22.86 2.99 29.77
CA ARG A 116 22.82 4.45 29.63
C ARG A 116 21.71 4.88 28.67
N PHE A 117 21.54 4.22 27.52
CA PHE A 117 20.47 4.56 26.57
C PHE A 117 19.07 4.38 27.15
N TYR A 118 18.82 3.35 27.95
CA TYR A 118 17.55 3.08 28.62
C TYR A 118 17.80 2.59 30.05
N PRO A 119 17.97 3.54 31.01
CA PRO A 119 18.38 3.23 32.39
C PRO A 119 17.25 2.78 33.30
N PHE A 120 16.00 2.92 32.85
CA PHE A 120 14.81 2.58 33.62
C PHE A 120 14.05 1.48 32.88
N GLU A 121 13.75 0.41 33.60
CA GLU A 121 12.92 -0.70 33.13
C GLU A 121 11.63 -0.64 33.94
N ASP A 122 10.55 -0.13 33.31
CA ASP A 122 9.22 -0.24 33.89
C ASP A 122 8.73 -1.70 33.82
N VAL A 123 7.66 -2.02 34.55
CA VAL A 123 7.04 -3.36 34.48
C VAL A 123 6.65 -3.65 33.02
N GLY A 124 7.32 -4.62 32.39
CA GLY A 124 7.11 -5.01 30.99
C GLY A 124 8.16 -4.48 30.00
N GLU A 125 9.01 -3.54 30.41
CA GLU A 125 10.15 -3.05 29.62
C GLU A 125 11.45 -3.74 30.02
N GLY A 126 12.44 -3.75 29.15
CA GLY A 126 13.75 -4.31 29.47
C GLY A 126 14.56 -4.78 28.26
N TRP A 127 15.80 -5.18 28.54
CA TRP A 127 16.71 -5.76 27.54
C TRP A 127 16.51 -7.26 27.41
N PHE A 128 16.34 -7.73 26.18
CA PHE A 128 16.16 -9.13 25.85
C PHE A 128 17.15 -9.59 24.78
N GLY A 129 17.45 -10.88 24.81
CA GLY A 129 18.29 -11.54 23.82
C GLY A 129 17.63 -11.68 22.46
N ARG A 130 18.33 -12.37 21.57
CA ARG A 130 18.00 -12.49 20.16
C ARG A 130 16.64 -13.13 19.92
N ASP A 131 16.25 -14.14 20.67
CA ASP A 131 14.97 -14.85 20.47
C ASP A 131 13.77 -13.90 20.58
N LYS A 132 13.80 -12.98 21.56
CA LYS A 132 12.72 -11.99 21.72
C LYS A 132 12.74 -10.95 20.61
N ALA A 133 13.93 -10.55 20.17
CA ALA A 133 14.08 -9.65 19.03
C ALA A 133 13.55 -10.31 17.73
N GLU A 134 13.80 -11.61 17.53
CA GLU A 134 13.28 -12.40 16.41
C GLU A 134 11.75 -12.45 16.41
N GLU A 135 11.11 -12.65 17.57
CA GLU A 135 9.65 -12.58 17.73
C GLU A 135 9.10 -11.22 17.30
N ILE A 136 9.68 -10.12 17.79
CA ILE A 136 9.24 -8.75 17.46
C ILE A 136 9.41 -8.45 15.97
N VAL A 137 10.56 -8.81 15.39
CA VAL A 137 10.83 -8.60 13.97
C VAL A 137 9.84 -9.39 13.13
N LYS A 138 9.61 -10.65 13.49
CA LYS A 138 8.63 -11.50 12.81
C LYS A 138 7.23 -10.90 12.91
N ASP A 139 6.77 -10.56 14.11
CA ASP A 139 5.46 -9.95 14.32
C ASP A 139 5.30 -8.63 13.56
N PHE A 140 6.35 -7.83 13.46
CA PHE A 140 6.36 -6.61 12.67
C PHE A 140 6.12 -6.87 11.17
N PHE A 141 6.77 -7.89 10.61
CA PHE A 141 6.63 -8.25 9.20
C PHE A 141 5.37 -9.07 8.90
N ASP A 142 4.90 -9.86 9.88
CA ASP A 142 3.72 -10.71 9.75
C ASP A 142 2.41 -9.95 10.05
N ARG A 143 2.47 -8.81 10.76
CA ARG A 143 1.25 -8.03 11.05
C ARG A 143 0.65 -7.49 9.75
N LYS A 144 -0.54 -7.99 9.43
CA LYS A 144 -1.38 -7.36 8.43
C LYS A 144 -1.94 -6.07 9.02
N LYS A 145 -1.72 -4.96 8.35
CA LYS A 145 -2.33 -3.69 8.71
C LYS A 145 -3.82 -3.73 8.37
N ARG A 146 -4.63 -2.98 9.13
CA ARG A 146 -6.01 -2.74 8.73
C ARG A 146 -5.97 -1.90 7.45
N LYS A 147 -6.63 -2.36 6.39
CA LYS A 147 -6.68 -1.66 5.10
C LYS A 147 -8.10 -1.22 4.80
N GLU A 148 -8.24 -0.04 4.22
CA GLU A 148 -9.46 0.51 3.67
C GLU A 148 -9.25 0.71 2.17
N ILE A 149 -10.06 0.02 1.38
CA ILE A 149 -9.99 0.01 -0.07
C ILE A 149 -11.32 0.51 -0.61
N ILE A 150 -11.28 1.64 -1.29
CA ILE A 150 -12.43 2.27 -1.92
C ILE A 150 -12.31 2.08 -3.42
N LEU A 151 -13.38 1.59 -4.04
CA LEU A 151 -13.46 1.38 -5.47
C LEU A 151 -14.48 2.36 -6.04
N VAL A 152 -14.07 3.13 -7.05
CA VAL A 152 -14.93 4.10 -7.74
C VAL A 152 -15.01 3.73 -9.21
N GLN A 153 -16.20 3.37 -9.68
CA GLN A 153 -16.42 3.21 -11.11
C GLN A 153 -16.49 4.60 -11.76
N HIS A 154 -15.86 4.77 -12.92
CA HIS A 154 -15.95 6.03 -13.65
C HIS A 154 -17.40 6.47 -13.84
N THR A 155 -17.61 7.78 -13.83
CA THR A 155 -18.93 8.40 -13.96
C THR A 155 -19.40 8.39 -15.41
N GLN A 156 -20.55 9.02 -15.69
CA GLN A 156 -21.11 9.01 -17.04
C GLN A 156 -20.13 9.56 -18.08
N SER A 157 -19.88 8.78 -19.13
CA SER A 157 -19.10 9.20 -20.30
C SER A 157 -19.92 9.11 -21.56
N GLU A 158 -19.46 9.73 -22.63
CA GLU A 158 -20.17 9.85 -23.91
C GLU A 158 -20.64 8.48 -24.43
N HIS A 159 -19.83 7.42 -24.25
CA HIS A 159 -20.19 6.08 -24.71
C HIS A 159 -21.43 5.48 -24.03
N HIS A 160 -21.78 5.95 -22.83
CA HIS A 160 -22.99 5.49 -22.15
C HIS A 160 -24.27 5.97 -22.85
N ILE A 161 -24.20 7.10 -23.57
CA ILE A 161 -25.39 7.78 -24.14
C ILE A 161 -25.45 7.74 -25.66
N ASN A 162 -24.35 7.41 -26.34
CA ASN A 162 -24.27 7.41 -27.81
C ASN A 162 -24.38 6.00 -28.44
N GLY A 163 -24.59 4.95 -27.64
CA GLY A 163 -24.76 3.58 -28.12
C GLY A 163 -23.46 2.87 -28.55
N MET A 164 -22.31 3.38 -28.12
CA MET A 164 -20.99 2.83 -28.44
C MET A 164 -20.49 1.88 -27.35
N ILE A 165 -19.54 1.01 -27.72
CA ILE A 165 -18.80 0.15 -26.81
C ILE A 165 -17.71 0.96 -26.13
N GLY A 166 -17.73 0.95 -24.79
CA GLY A 166 -16.72 1.60 -23.96
C GLY A 166 -15.39 0.89 -24.07
N ALA A 167 -15.24 -0.23 -23.35
CA ALA A 167 -14.04 -1.09 -23.34
C ALA A 167 -12.75 -0.25 -23.32
N TRP A 168 -11.80 -0.48 -24.23
CA TRP A 168 -10.60 0.35 -24.35
C TRP A 168 -10.76 1.55 -25.29
N GLY A 169 -11.98 1.80 -25.79
CA GLY A 169 -12.33 3.05 -26.46
C GLY A 169 -12.16 4.23 -25.51
N ASP A 170 -11.50 5.28 -26.01
CA ASP A 170 -11.07 6.40 -25.18
C ASP A 170 -12.09 7.55 -25.22
N TRP A 171 -13.03 7.51 -24.27
CA TRP A 171 -14.19 8.40 -24.22
C TRP A 171 -14.07 9.43 -23.11
N GLU A 172 -14.51 10.65 -23.40
CA GLU A 172 -14.62 11.75 -22.44
C GLU A 172 -15.83 11.57 -21.51
N LEU A 173 -15.77 12.15 -20.31
CA LEU A 173 -16.93 12.33 -19.44
C LEU A 173 -17.91 13.35 -20.03
N THR A 174 -19.20 13.10 -19.86
CA THR A 174 -20.24 14.11 -20.12
C THR A 174 -20.17 15.20 -19.03
N GLU A 175 -20.79 16.36 -19.27
CA GLU A 175 -20.93 17.38 -18.20
C GLU A 175 -21.65 16.83 -16.96
N TYR A 176 -22.65 15.96 -17.17
CA TYR A 176 -23.29 15.25 -16.06
C TYR A 176 -22.30 14.34 -15.31
N GLY A 177 -21.47 13.58 -16.02
CA GLY A 177 -20.46 12.71 -15.41
C GLY A 177 -19.38 13.48 -14.63
N LYS A 178 -18.97 14.66 -15.12
CA LYS A 178 -18.05 15.56 -14.39
C LYS A 178 -18.67 16.01 -13.07
N ASN A 179 -19.93 16.45 -13.09
CA ASN A 179 -20.66 16.83 -11.88
C ASN A 179 -20.82 15.64 -10.92
N GLN A 180 -21.17 14.45 -11.41
CA GLN A 180 -21.23 13.24 -10.57
C GLN A 180 -19.90 12.96 -9.87
N ALA A 181 -18.78 13.07 -10.58
CA ALA A 181 -17.45 12.80 -10.03
C ALA A 181 -17.09 13.82 -8.94
N TYR A 182 -17.45 15.09 -9.13
CA TYR A 182 -17.29 16.12 -8.11
C TYR A 182 -18.13 15.85 -6.86
N GLU A 183 -19.39 15.43 -7.01
CA GLU A 183 -20.25 15.05 -5.89
C GLU A 183 -19.71 13.82 -5.13
N ILE A 184 -19.15 12.84 -5.84
CA ILE A 184 -18.46 11.70 -5.23
C ILE A 184 -17.27 12.18 -4.39
N GLY A 185 -16.45 13.11 -4.89
CA GLY A 185 -15.34 13.68 -4.14
C GLY A 185 -15.77 14.32 -2.82
N LYS A 186 -16.83 15.13 -2.83
CA LYS A 186 -17.40 15.73 -1.61
C LYS A 186 -17.99 14.68 -0.67
N TRP A 187 -18.67 13.68 -1.21
CA TRP A 187 -19.26 12.62 -0.40
C TRP A 187 -18.20 11.76 0.29
N LEU A 188 -17.09 11.47 -0.39
CA LEU A 188 -15.97 10.72 0.19
C LEU A 188 -15.36 11.45 1.40
N ILE A 189 -15.20 12.78 1.36
CA ILE A 189 -14.79 13.56 2.53
C ILE A 189 -15.74 13.32 3.71
N ASN A 190 -17.05 13.37 3.47
CA ASN A 190 -18.07 13.14 4.51
C ASN A 190 -18.08 11.68 5.03
N ASP A 191 -17.66 10.71 4.20
CA ASP A 191 -17.49 9.30 4.59
C ASP A 191 -16.15 9.02 5.31
N GLY A 192 -15.40 10.08 5.68
CA GLY A 192 -14.14 9.97 6.42
C GLY A 192 -12.92 9.72 5.53
N CYS A 193 -12.99 10.09 4.24
CA CYS A 193 -11.88 9.97 3.30
C CYS A 193 -11.00 11.24 3.24
N ASP A 194 -10.94 12.01 4.32
CA ASP A 194 -10.15 13.25 4.48
C ASP A 194 -8.67 12.99 4.81
N GLY A 195 -8.26 11.73 4.97
CA GLY A 195 -6.88 11.33 5.29
C GLY A 195 -5.97 11.07 4.08
N ASN A 196 -4.74 10.60 4.36
CA ASN A 196 -3.69 10.26 3.39
C ASN A 196 -4.02 9.01 2.53
N PHE A 197 -5.08 9.05 1.73
CA PHE A 197 -5.39 8.01 0.76
C PHE A 197 -4.39 8.03 -0.40
N ASN A 198 -4.04 6.84 -0.88
CA ASN A 198 -3.30 6.64 -2.12
C ASN A 198 -4.30 6.30 -3.23
N MET A 199 -4.20 6.95 -4.39
CA MET A 199 -5.16 6.75 -5.48
C MET A 199 -4.49 6.08 -6.67
N TYR A 200 -5.05 4.96 -7.13
CA TYR A 200 -4.73 4.33 -8.41
C TYR A 200 -5.83 4.62 -9.42
N VAL A 201 -5.45 4.94 -10.65
CA VAL A 201 -6.41 5.33 -11.69
C VAL A 201 -6.07 4.66 -13.01
N SER A 202 -7.10 4.11 -13.65
CA SER A 202 -6.97 3.64 -15.04
C SER A 202 -6.60 4.81 -15.95
N ASP A 203 -5.66 4.56 -16.86
CA ASP A 203 -5.21 5.51 -17.88
C ASP A 203 -6.21 5.80 -19.02
N LEU A 204 -7.42 5.21 -19.01
CA LEU A 204 -8.48 5.60 -19.96
C LEU A 204 -9.10 6.94 -19.52
N LYS A 205 -9.34 7.84 -20.49
CA LYS A 205 -9.74 9.24 -20.22
C LYS A 205 -10.88 9.38 -19.23
N ARG A 206 -11.97 8.64 -19.40
CA ARG A 206 -13.12 8.69 -18.48
C ARG A 206 -12.74 8.42 -17.02
N ALA A 207 -11.83 7.47 -16.76
CA ALA A 207 -11.39 7.19 -15.39
C ALA A 207 -10.44 8.28 -14.87
N MET A 208 -9.51 8.74 -15.71
CA MET A 208 -8.63 9.87 -15.37
C MET A 208 -9.42 11.14 -15.04
N GLN A 209 -10.42 11.47 -15.84
CA GLN A 209 -11.29 12.62 -15.60
C GLN A 209 -12.17 12.42 -14.37
N THR A 210 -12.70 11.22 -14.12
CA THR A 210 -13.43 10.97 -12.87
C THR A 210 -12.52 11.23 -11.67
N ALA A 211 -11.28 10.74 -11.70
CA ALA A 211 -10.30 10.99 -10.64
C ALA A 211 -9.93 12.48 -10.51
N GLU A 212 -9.75 13.19 -11.63
CA GLU A 212 -9.49 14.64 -11.63
C GLU A 212 -10.58 15.42 -10.90
N TRP A 213 -11.85 15.15 -11.21
CA TRP A 213 -12.98 15.83 -10.58
C TRP A 213 -13.17 15.45 -9.11
N ILE A 214 -12.91 14.19 -8.74
CA ILE A 214 -12.85 13.76 -7.33
C ILE A 214 -11.74 14.50 -6.58
N ASN A 215 -10.57 14.65 -7.20
CA ASN A 215 -9.40 15.28 -6.58
C ASN A 215 -9.53 16.79 -6.36
N LYS A 216 -10.50 17.44 -6.99
CA LYS A 216 -10.88 18.82 -6.61
C LYS A 216 -11.31 18.92 -5.14
N SER A 217 -11.77 17.81 -4.55
CA SER A 217 -12.10 17.73 -3.12
C SER A 217 -10.98 17.07 -2.29
N LEU A 218 -10.37 16.00 -2.79
CA LEU A 218 -9.44 15.17 -1.98
C LEU A 218 -7.98 15.63 -2.01
N GLY A 219 -7.53 16.33 -3.06
CA GLY A 219 -6.14 16.78 -3.18
C GLY A 219 -5.09 15.66 -3.29
N ILE A 220 -5.47 14.47 -3.75
CA ILE A 220 -4.57 13.30 -3.88
C ILE A 220 -3.88 13.35 -5.24
N THR A 221 -2.58 13.01 -5.30
CA THR A 221 -1.87 12.79 -6.57
C THR A 221 -2.05 11.34 -7.03
N PRO A 222 -2.72 11.06 -8.16
CA PRO A 222 -2.96 9.70 -8.60
C PRO A 222 -1.73 9.01 -9.19
N VAL A 223 -1.65 7.70 -8.99
CA VAL A 223 -0.80 6.78 -9.75
C VAL A 223 -1.61 6.23 -10.93
N VAL A 224 -1.22 6.63 -12.13
CA VAL A 224 -1.87 6.19 -13.38
C VAL A 224 -1.30 4.86 -13.83
N THR A 225 -2.16 3.91 -14.20
CA THR A 225 -1.74 2.57 -14.65
C THR A 225 -2.71 1.99 -15.68
N ASN A 226 -2.19 1.19 -16.61
CA ASN A 226 -2.97 0.45 -17.60
C ASN A 226 -3.51 -0.89 -17.05
N VAL A 227 -3.00 -1.37 -15.92
CA VAL A 227 -3.33 -2.69 -15.37
C VAL A 227 -4.81 -2.77 -15.00
N ILE A 228 -5.41 -1.68 -14.56
CA ILE A 228 -6.83 -1.59 -14.15
C ILE A 228 -7.73 -0.97 -15.22
N ARG A 229 -7.36 -1.07 -16.51
CA ARG A 229 -8.27 -0.79 -17.64
C ARG A 229 -9.48 -1.71 -17.60
N GLU A 230 -10.56 -1.28 -18.27
CA GLU A 230 -11.75 -2.10 -18.55
C GLU A 230 -11.37 -3.40 -19.29
N VAL A 231 -12.29 -4.35 -19.42
CA VAL A 231 -12.12 -5.47 -20.35
C VAL A 231 -11.86 -4.96 -21.78
N ASN A 232 -10.87 -5.53 -22.45
CA ASN A 232 -10.55 -5.24 -23.83
C ASN A 232 -11.57 -5.93 -24.76
N ALA A 233 -12.28 -5.14 -25.56
CA ALA A 233 -13.24 -5.66 -26.54
C ALA A 233 -12.61 -6.02 -27.89
N GLY A 234 -11.27 -5.97 -28.02
CA GLY A 234 -10.55 -6.23 -29.27
C GLY A 234 -11.00 -5.29 -30.39
N ALA A 235 -11.30 -5.83 -31.56
CA ALA A 235 -11.85 -5.10 -32.69
C ALA A 235 -13.17 -4.34 -32.37
N GLY A 236 -13.88 -4.74 -31.30
CA GLY A 236 -15.07 -4.07 -30.81
C GLY A 236 -14.83 -2.76 -30.03
N ASN A 237 -13.59 -2.44 -29.68
CA ASN A 237 -13.27 -1.21 -28.94
C ASN A 237 -13.75 0.04 -29.70
N GLY A 238 -14.59 0.84 -29.05
CA GLY A 238 -15.07 2.09 -29.64
C GLY A 238 -16.01 1.92 -30.83
N GLN A 239 -16.51 0.72 -31.11
CA GLN A 239 -17.50 0.46 -32.17
C GLN A 239 -18.93 0.68 -31.66
N SER A 240 -19.90 0.75 -32.59
CA SER A 240 -21.31 0.78 -32.19
C SER A 240 -21.73 -0.58 -31.63
N ARG A 241 -22.70 -0.59 -30.71
CA ARG A 241 -23.27 -1.85 -30.19
C ARG A 241 -23.88 -2.73 -31.29
N GLU A 242 -24.40 -2.13 -32.35
CA GLU A 242 -24.92 -2.86 -33.50
C GLU A 242 -23.80 -3.53 -34.29
N TRP A 243 -22.73 -2.79 -34.60
CA TRP A 243 -21.57 -3.36 -35.27
C TRP A 243 -20.98 -4.51 -34.46
N TYR A 244 -20.81 -4.32 -33.15
CA TYR A 244 -20.27 -5.34 -32.26
C TYR A 244 -21.06 -6.65 -32.35
N ARG A 245 -22.39 -6.60 -32.18
CA ARG A 245 -23.27 -7.78 -32.25
C ARG A 245 -23.24 -8.47 -33.61
N ASN A 246 -23.07 -7.71 -34.69
CA ASN A 246 -23.05 -8.27 -36.03
C ASN A 246 -21.70 -8.91 -36.40
N ASN A 247 -20.64 -8.65 -35.63
CA ASN A 247 -19.28 -9.08 -35.95
C ASN A 247 -18.64 -9.97 -34.87
N GLU A 248 -19.22 -10.08 -33.68
CA GLU A 248 -18.69 -10.96 -32.64
C GLU A 248 -18.79 -12.44 -33.05
N LYS A 249 -17.85 -13.25 -32.54
CA LYS A 249 -17.92 -14.70 -32.69
C LYS A 249 -19.20 -15.23 -32.00
N PRO A 250 -19.81 -16.32 -32.50
CA PRO A 250 -20.88 -16.97 -31.78
C PRO A 250 -20.39 -17.44 -30.40
N HIS A 251 -21.19 -17.22 -29.36
CA HIS A 251 -20.97 -17.80 -28.04
C HIS A 251 -21.97 -18.92 -27.77
N SER A 252 -21.63 -19.81 -26.85
CA SER A 252 -22.55 -20.85 -26.39
C SER A 252 -23.53 -20.32 -25.33
N ASP A 253 -24.58 -21.06 -25.03
CA ASP A 253 -25.48 -20.77 -23.89
C ASP A 253 -24.82 -21.10 -22.53
N TYR A 254 -23.72 -21.85 -22.53
CA TYR A 254 -22.93 -22.15 -21.35
C TYR A 254 -21.85 -21.09 -21.14
N TYR A 255 -21.53 -20.83 -19.87
CA TYR A 255 -20.42 -19.97 -19.51
C TYR A 255 -19.09 -20.60 -19.96
N ASP A 256 -18.37 -19.87 -20.80
CA ASP A 256 -17.00 -20.20 -21.20
C ASP A 256 -16.07 -19.07 -20.73
N PRO A 257 -15.22 -19.32 -19.71
CA PRO A 257 -14.31 -18.31 -19.17
C PRO A 257 -13.20 -17.89 -20.16
N ASP A 258 -12.99 -18.67 -21.23
CA ASP A 258 -11.97 -18.46 -22.25
C ASP A 258 -12.55 -17.89 -23.56
N TYR A 259 -13.87 -17.64 -23.59
CA TYR A 259 -14.55 -17.04 -24.74
C TYR A 259 -14.00 -15.65 -25.03
N ARG A 260 -13.72 -15.39 -26.31
CA ARG A 260 -13.31 -14.10 -26.83
C ARG A 260 -14.21 -13.71 -28.01
N PRO A 261 -14.90 -12.56 -27.95
CA PRO A 261 -15.78 -12.10 -29.03
C PRO A 261 -15.02 -11.74 -30.31
N PHE A 262 -13.75 -11.36 -30.18
CA PHE A 262 -12.80 -11.09 -31.27
C PHE A 262 -11.46 -11.73 -30.95
N GLU A 263 -10.60 -11.97 -31.95
CA GLU A 263 -9.30 -12.62 -31.73
C GLU A 263 -8.38 -11.83 -30.78
N ASP A 264 -8.50 -10.52 -30.78
CA ASP A 264 -7.72 -9.57 -29.99
C ASP A 264 -8.44 -9.06 -28.73
N ALA A 265 -9.60 -9.64 -28.39
CA ALA A 265 -10.35 -9.32 -27.18
C ALA A 265 -9.83 -10.10 -25.96
N GLU A 266 -10.08 -9.57 -24.77
CA GLU A 266 -9.87 -10.30 -23.52
C GLU A 266 -11.06 -11.20 -23.20
N SER A 267 -10.74 -12.39 -22.70
CA SER A 267 -11.68 -13.26 -22.01
C SER A 267 -11.78 -12.91 -20.52
N ASP A 268 -12.74 -13.50 -19.81
CA ASP A 268 -12.83 -13.38 -18.35
C ASP A 268 -11.56 -13.92 -17.67
N ARG A 269 -10.94 -14.98 -18.21
CA ARG A 269 -9.66 -15.50 -17.71
C ARG A 269 -8.53 -14.51 -17.87
N ASP A 270 -8.39 -13.90 -19.05
CA ASP A 270 -7.35 -12.90 -19.31
C ASP A 270 -7.49 -11.71 -18.35
N LEU A 271 -8.72 -11.23 -18.15
CA LEU A 271 -8.99 -10.12 -17.24
C LEU A 271 -8.64 -10.50 -15.79
N TRP A 272 -9.02 -11.70 -15.34
CA TRP A 272 -8.65 -12.18 -14.00
C TRP A 272 -7.14 -12.20 -13.81
N GLU A 273 -6.42 -12.84 -14.74
CA GLU A 273 -4.96 -12.97 -14.68
C GLU A 273 -4.24 -11.62 -14.73
N ARG A 274 -4.78 -10.65 -15.49
CA ARG A 274 -4.26 -9.28 -15.52
C ARG A 274 -4.46 -8.52 -14.21
N ILE A 275 -5.63 -8.68 -13.57
CA ILE A 275 -5.98 -7.93 -12.35
C ILE A 275 -5.43 -8.57 -11.08
N TYR A 276 -5.21 -9.88 -11.09
CA TYR A 276 -4.79 -10.62 -9.89
C TYR A 276 -3.48 -10.09 -9.26
N PRO A 277 -2.40 -9.78 -10.02
CA PRO A 277 -1.20 -9.17 -9.45
C PRO A 277 -1.46 -7.81 -8.80
N PHE A 278 -2.34 -6.98 -9.38
CA PHE A 278 -2.72 -5.70 -8.78
C PHE A 278 -3.49 -5.88 -7.47
N TYR A 279 -4.41 -6.86 -7.43
CA TYR A 279 -5.09 -7.25 -6.19
C TYR A 279 -4.09 -7.68 -5.11
N GLN A 280 -3.10 -8.49 -5.46
CA GLN A 280 -2.04 -8.90 -4.53
C GLN A 280 -1.22 -7.69 -4.05
N GLU A 281 -0.84 -6.79 -4.95
CA GLU A 281 -0.10 -5.57 -4.61
C GLU A 281 -0.86 -4.72 -3.58
N ILE A 282 -2.12 -4.36 -3.85
CA ILE A 282 -2.88 -3.45 -2.97
C ILE A 282 -3.23 -4.09 -1.62
N THR A 283 -3.31 -5.41 -1.55
CA THR A 283 -3.61 -6.14 -0.30
C THR A 283 -2.37 -6.48 0.52
N SER A 284 -1.19 -6.56 -0.10
CA SER A 284 0.08 -6.91 0.58
C SER A 284 1.00 -5.71 0.86
N ASN A 285 0.86 -4.59 0.17
CA ASN A 285 1.71 -3.42 0.40
C ASN A 285 1.43 -2.74 1.76
N ASN A 286 2.26 -1.76 2.12
CA ASN A 286 2.12 -1.03 3.39
C ASN A 286 1.07 0.10 3.39
N MET A 287 0.35 0.33 2.27
CA MET A 287 -0.66 1.38 2.17
C MET A 287 -1.95 0.96 2.88
N GLU A 288 -2.36 1.72 3.89
CA GLU A 288 -3.56 1.43 4.68
C GLU A 288 -4.85 1.96 4.05
N LYS A 289 -4.77 3.01 3.25
CA LYS A 289 -5.92 3.71 2.68
C LYS A 289 -5.73 3.88 1.18
N ILE A 290 -6.57 3.21 0.39
CA ILE A 290 -6.43 3.09 -1.06
C ILE A 290 -7.75 3.45 -1.74
N ILE A 291 -7.69 4.27 -2.79
CA ILE A 291 -8.79 4.52 -3.74
C ILE A 291 -8.38 3.96 -5.09
N VAL A 292 -9.27 3.22 -5.75
CA VAL A 292 -9.08 2.71 -7.11
C VAL A 292 -10.19 3.26 -7.99
N VAL A 293 -9.82 4.05 -9.01
CA VAL A 293 -10.76 4.59 -10.00
C VAL A 293 -10.62 3.81 -11.30
N SER A 294 -11.65 3.04 -11.66
CA SER A 294 -11.60 2.09 -12.78
C SER A 294 -13.01 1.91 -13.40
N HIS A 295 -13.33 0.72 -13.88
CA HIS A 295 -14.44 0.43 -14.80
C HIS A 295 -15.31 -0.71 -14.28
N GLY A 296 -16.50 -0.89 -14.86
CA GLY A 296 -17.52 -1.77 -14.29
C GLY A 296 -17.08 -3.24 -14.24
N THR A 297 -16.57 -3.78 -15.35
CA THR A 297 -16.17 -5.20 -15.39
C THR A 297 -14.93 -5.40 -14.53
N THR A 298 -13.91 -4.58 -14.71
CA THR A 298 -12.67 -4.65 -13.92
C THR A 298 -12.91 -4.56 -12.41
N LEU A 299 -13.72 -3.61 -11.96
CA LEU A 299 -14.04 -3.48 -10.53
C LEU A 299 -14.86 -4.65 -10.01
N SER A 300 -15.75 -5.25 -10.82
CA SER A 300 -16.49 -6.44 -10.40
C SER A 300 -15.57 -7.63 -10.09
N PHE A 301 -14.50 -7.81 -10.86
CA PHE A 301 -13.50 -8.86 -10.61
C PHE A 301 -12.71 -8.54 -9.33
N LEU A 302 -12.27 -7.29 -9.18
CA LEU A 302 -11.54 -6.86 -8.00
C LEU A 302 -12.40 -6.96 -6.72
N GLN A 303 -13.69 -6.63 -6.78
CA GLN A 303 -14.65 -6.83 -5.70
C GLN A 303 -14.79 -8.31 -5.32
N SER A 304 -14.89 -9.21 -6.31
CA SER A 304 -14.93 -10.66 -6.06
C SER A 304 -13.65 -11.18 -5.42
N MET A 305 -12.47 -10.72 -5.87
CA MET A 305 -11.18 -11.06 -5.24
C MET A 305 -11.09 -10.56 -3.79
N LEU A 306 -11.54 -9.33 -3.51
CA LEU A 306 -11.57 -8.78 -2.16
C LEU A 306 -12.52 -9.56 -1.24
N MET A 307 -13.63 -10.08 -1.77
CA MET A 307 -14.56 -10.95 -1.04
C MET A 307 -14.07 -12.39 -0.87
N GLY A 308 -12.87 -12.72 -1.37
CA GLY A 308 -12.26 -14.04 -1.24
C GLY A 308 -12.82 -15.09 -2.19
N TYR A 309 -13.54 -14.67 -3.23
CA TYR A 309 -13.98 -15.58 -4.29
C TYR A 309 -12.81 -15.97 -5.18
N LYS A 310 -12.87 -17.20 -5.70
CA LYS A 310 -11.88 -17.72 -6.65
C LYS A 310 -12.36 -17.49 -8.09
N PHE A 311 -11.48 -17.75 -9.05
CA PHE A 311 -11.85 -17.64 -10.46
C PHE A 311 -13.06 -18.52 -10.81
N GLU A 312 -13.16 -19.72 -10.22
CA GLU A 312 -14.25 -20.65 -10.49
C GLU A 312 -15.62 -20.15 -9.98
N ASP A 313 -15.63 -19.16 -9.07
CA ASP A 313 -16.85 -18.59 -8.53
C ASP A 313 -17.46 -17.49 -9.43
N ILE A 314 -16.68 -16.89 -10.34
CA ILE A 314 -17.05 -15.62 -11.01
C ILE A 314 -18.27 -15.74 -11.93
N GLU A 315 -18.52 -16.93 -12.50
CA GLU A 315 -19.74 -17.20 -13.28
C GLU A 315 -20.99 -16.79 -12.50
N ARG A 316 -20.99 -17.07 -11.19
CA ARG A 316 -22.18 -16.91 -10.32
C ARG A 316 -22.04 -15.79 -9.32
N LYS A 317 -20.81 -15.38 -9.00
CA LYS A 317 -20.49 -14.42 -7.95
C LYS A 317 -19.71 -13.24 -8.50
N ARG A 318 -20.41 -12.41 -9.28
CA ARG A 318 -19.94 -11.10 -9.72
C ARG A 318 -20.86 -10.00 -9.24
N PHE A 319 -20.25 -8.87 -8.95
CA PHE A 319 -20.96 -7.65 -8.56
C PHE A 319 -21.21 -6.81 -9.79
N ASN A 320 -22.40 -6.21 -9.90
CA ASN A 320 -22.71 -5.29 -10.99
C ASN A 320 -23.14 -3.94 -10.41
N GLY A 321 -22.57 -2.87 -10.98
CA GLY A 321 -22.73 -1.50 -10.50
C GLY A 321 -22.94 -0.55 -11.67
N PRO A 322 -23.76 0.50 -11.49
CA PRO A 322 -23.85 1.58 -12.46
C PRO A 322 -22.59 2.46 -12.41
N GLY A 323 -22.32 3.18 -13.50
CA GLY A 323 -21.27 4.18 -13.54
C GLY A 323 -21.42 5.22 -12.42
N GLY A 324 -20.30 5.61 -11.82
CA GLY A 324 -20.27 6.50 -10.64
C GLY A 324 -20.62 5.82 -9.31
N SER A 325 -20.80 4.50 -9.28
CA SER A 325 -20.99 3.79 -8.02
C SER A 325 -19.67 3.65 -7.24
N VAL A 326 -19.80 3.62 -5.91
CA VAL A 326 -18.68 3.56 -4.97
C VAL A 326 -18.83 2.33 -4.08
N SER A 327 -17.72 1.62 -3.83
CA SER A 327 -17.67 0.50 -2.89
C SER A 327 -16.56 0.71 -1.87
N LYS A 328 -16.74 0.23 -0.65
CA LYS A 328 -15.74 0.32 0.42
C LYS A 328 -15.58 -1.02 1.11
N PHE A 329 -14.33 -1.49 1.11
CA PHE A 329 -13.91 -2.71 1.76
C PHE A 329 -12.91 -2.37 2.85
N VAL A 330 -13.02 -3.08 3.96
CA VAL A 330 -12.06 -3.05 5.05
C VAL A 330 -11.47 -4.44 5.22
N ILE A 331 -10.15 -4.55 5.16
CA ILE A 331 -9.42 -5.77 5.53
C ILE A 331 -8.89 -5.54 6.93
N GLU A 332 -9.42 -6.27 7.91
CA GLU A 332 -8.96 -6.21 9.29
C GLU A 332 -7.61 -6.89 9.48
N LYS A 333 -6.91 -6.57 10.57
CA LYS A 333 -5.57 -7.12 10.87
C LYS A 333 -5.53 -8.65 10.92
N ASN A 334 -6.64 -9.29 11.28
CA ASN A 334 -6.80 -10.75 11.29
C ASN A 334 -7.16 -11.35 9.91
N GLY A 335 -7.17 -10.55 8.85
CA GLY A 335 -7.52 -10.94 7.50
C GLY A 335 -9.02 -10.99 7.21
N LYS A 336 -9.90 -10.70 8.18
CA LYS A 336 -11.35 -10.61 7.94
C LYS A 336 -11.65 -9.44 7.00
N VAL A 337 -12.36 -9.70 5.91
CA VAL A 337 -12.84 -8.66 5.00
C VAL A 337 -14.27 -8.26 5.37
N ILE A 338 -14.51 -6.95 5.43
CA ILE A 338 -15.81 -6.32 5.67
C ILE A 338 -16.11 -5.46 4.45
N ALA A 339 -17.21 -5.74 3.75
CA ALA A 339 -17.75 -4.83 2.75
C ALA A 339 -18.71 -3.86 3.44
N ASN A 340 -18.30 -2.61 3.62
CA ASN A 340 -19.14 -1.59 4.27
C ASN A 340 -20.34 -1.22 3.38
N TYR A 341 -20.07 -1.04 2.09
CA TYR A 341 -21.08 -0.87 1.05
C TYR A 341 -20.49 -1.30 -0.30
N ILE A 342 -21.34 -1.83 -1.17
CA ILE A 342 -20.97 -2.28 -2.52
C ILE A 342 -21.89 -1.58 -3.51
N ASN A 343 -21.29 -0.97 -4.53
CA ASN A 343 -21.95 -0.26 -5.62
C ASN A 343 -22.98 0.79 -5.14
N GLN A 344 -22.65 1.49 -4.05
CA GLN A 344 -23.44 2.59 -3.51
C GLN A 344 -23.52 3.73 -4.53
N ARG A 345 -24.74 4.20 -4.80
CA ARG A 345 -24.93 5.45 -5.56
C ARG A 345 -24.82 6.64 -4.63
N VAL A 346 -24.05 7.64 -5.06
CA VAL A 346 -23.85 8.88 -4.32
C VAL A 346 -24.79 9.99 -4.82
N CYS A 347 -25.08 10.01 -6.11
CA CYS A 347 -25.91 11.02 -6.78
C CYS A 347 -26.74 10.43 -7.92
#